data_AF-A0A420BHH5-F1
#
_entry.id   AF-A0A420BHH5-F1
#
_cell.length_a   1.000
_cell.length_b   1.000
_cell.length_c   1.000
_cell.angle_alpha   90.00
_cell.angle_beta   90.00
_cell.angle_gamma   90.00
#
_symmetry.space_group_name_H-M   'P 1'
#
loop_
_entity.id
_entity.type
_entity.pdbx_description
1 polymer ?
#
loop_
_entity_poly.entity_id
_entity_poly.type
_entity_poly.pdbx_seq_one_letter_code
_entity_poly.pdbx_strand_id
1 'polypeptide(L)'
;MKKTFLSFAVLMAASTVSFAQVNKAFKINYAIVFANNSGGTEQEGPVSLYEAYVSNDKIKVISSAEGQESIFLAKKNEDKSTILYPSLSKYTVHEEDATSFSIKLVPGQTKTIAGYPCKLAQIELPNMEDIEGNTNLSIWYSEKLPVIYWEGFDIFKKIPGAVLQVTTPLGVDIVAQSVANSQLNDNDFIVPEDYDQVESIYEEGQEGEESNQMAENLYLFEDSTSGLMGLQDNAQQIIVPAQYHYITPFVGEISVVQFKNEKYGAINLAGKAVIPFQYEYLSYDDNSGQFLFGLKEKYGILDKAGKVLIPANYDMISFINGGYAVFQQNEKYGILNQAGKITVPASYSFISENNGTHFISVENDKYSLVDIKTNKTLAPAYDFISITEEPNLFLASKDGKYGYLNGQGKIAIPFIYSGATAFSDGVASVSKEGSDDVILINTKGEQVELDAAAEAAAEEI
;
A
#
# COMPACT_ATOMS: atom_id res chain seq x y z
N MET A 1 -88.46 -7.41 18.34
CA MET A 1 -87.15 -7.64 17.68
C MET A 1 -86.92 -6.54 16.65
N LYS A 2 -86.15 -5.49 17.00
CA LYS A 2 -85.50 -4.54 16.07
C LYS A 2 -84.61 -3.57 16.86
N LYS A 3 -83.31 -3.54 16.49
CA LYS A 3 -82.25 -2.52 16.74
C LYS A 3 -81.94 -2.24 18.24
N THR A 4 -80.70 -2.01 18.69
CA THR A 4 -79.69 -0.95 18.39
C THR A 4 -78.42 -1.23 19.24
N PHE A 5 -77.21 -1.18 18.65
CA PHE A 5 -76.08 -0.23 18.86
C PHE A 5 -75.17 -0.31 20.11
N LEU A 6 -73.86 -0.07 19.85
CA LEU A 6 -72.73 0.34 20.73
C LEU A 6 -72.30 -0.66 21.82
N SER A 7 -71.04 -0.81 22.24
CA SER A 7 -69.67 -0.40 21.86
C SER A 7 -68.74 -0.99 22.94
N PHE A 8 -67.53 -1.43 22.59
CA PHE A 8 -66.22 -1.04 23.18
C PHE A 8 -65.14 -2.11 22.95
N ALA A 9 -63.92 -1.60 22.81
CA ALA A 9 -62.67 -2.19 22.34
C ALA A 9 -62.08 -3.34 23.18
N VAL A 10 -61.14 -4.11 22.58
CA VAL A 10 -59.78 -4.34 23.13
C VAL A 10 -58.80 -4.69 21.98
N LEU A 11 -57.77 -3.84 21.86
CA LEU A 11 -56.36 -4.08 21.49
C LEU A 11 -55.96 -5.44 20.85
N MET A 12 -55.44 -5.38 19.62
CA MET A 12 -54.49 -6.37 19.09
C MET A 12 -53.06 -5.90 19.39
N ALA A 13 -52.31 -6.69 20.15
CA ALA A 13 -50.86 -6.70 20.11
C ALA A 13 -50.44 -8.07 19.55
N ALA A 14 -50.04 -8.11 18.29
CA ALA A 14 -49.35 -9.25 17.71
C ALA A 14 -47.88 -8.84 17.52
N SER A 15 -47.03 -9.27 18.45
CA SER A 15 -45.58 -9.27 18.29
C SER A 15 -45.21 -10.31 17.23
N THR A 16 -44.88 -9.86 16.02
CA THR A 16 -44.19 -10.70 15.04
C THR A 16 -42.70 -10.62 15.30
N VAL A 17 -42.15 -11.67 15.90
CA VAL A 17 -40.71 -11.94 15.90
C VAL A 17 -40.35 -12.29 14.46
N SER A 18 -39.60 -11.41 13.78
CA SER A 18 -39.02 -11.70 12.46
C SER A 18 -37.90 -12.73 12.64
N PHE A 19 -38.07 -13.92 12.06
CA PHE A 19 -36.97 -14.87 11.93
C PHE A 19 -36.04 -14.35 10.84
N ALA A 20 -34.84 -13.88 11.22
CA ALA A 20 -33.79 -13.54 10.28
C ALA A 20 -33.48 -14.76 9.38
N GLN A 21 -33.53 -14.56 8.08
CA GLN A 21 -33.28 -15.59 7.09
C GLN A 21 -31.77 -15.86 7.08
N VAL A 22 -31.34 -16.96 7.71
CA VAL A 22 -29.92 -17.33 7.76
C VAL A 22 -29.43 -17.68 6.36
N ASN A 23 -28.80 -16.72 5.69
CA ASN A 23 -28.21 -16.92 4.38
C ASN A 23 -26.91 -17.71 4.51
N LYS A 24 -26.87 -18.89 3.89
CA LYS A 24 -25.65 -19.71 3.80
C LYS A 24 -24.56 -18.89 3.11
N ALA A 25 -23.48 -18.65 3.82
CA ALA A 25 -22.34 -17.87 3.35
C ALA A 25 -21.05 -18.70 3.44
N PHE A 26 -19.98 -18.15 2.89
CA PHE A 26 -18.63 -18.66 3.02
C PHE A 26 -17.74 -17.58 3.65
N LYS A 27 -16.86 -17.98 4.56
CA LYS A 27 -15.77 -17.15 5.06
C LYS A 27 -14.50 -17.52 4.31
N ILE A 28 -13.86 -16.53 3.70
CA ILE A 28 -12.62 -16.65 2.93
C ILE A 28 -11.59 -15.73 3.58
N ASN A 29 -10.48 -16.29 4.03
CA ASN A 29 -9.37 -15.51 4.58
C ASN A 29 -8.31 -15.36 3.50
N TYR A 30 -7.97 -14.12 3.13
CA TYR A 30 -6.94 -13.82 2.14
C TYR A 30 -5.67 -13.30 2.82
N ALA A 31 -4.52 -13.66 2.26
CA ALA A 31 -3.23 -13.10 2.62
C ALA A 31 -2.49 -12.64 1.37
N ILE A 32 -1.63 -11.63 1.54
CA ILE A 32 -0.67 -11.23 0.52
C ILE A 32 0.52 -12.19 0.60
N VAL A 33 0.89 -12.76 -0.54
CA VAL A 33 2.00 -13.68 -0.73
C VAL A 33 2.92 -13.08 -1.78
N PHE A 34 4.17 -12.79 -1.42
CA PHE A 34 5.16 -12.37 -2.39
C PHE A 34 5.72 -13.60 -3.12
N ALA A 35 5.87 -13.53 -4.44
CA ALA A 35 6.26 -14.63 -5.29
C ALA A 35 7.73 -14.99 -5.06
N ASN A 36 7.98 -15.78 -4.01
CA ASN A 36 8.91 -16.89 -3.93
C ASN A 36 8.64 -17.61 -2.60
N ASN A 37 8.11 -18.85 -2.66
CA ASN A 37 8.39 -19.85 -1.63
C ASN A 37 7.86 -21.23 -2.05
N SER A 38 8.77 -22.19 -2.20
CA SER A 38 8.45 -23.61 -2.14
C SER A 38 9.32 -24.27 -1.08
N GLY A 39 8.67 -24.77 -0.01
CA GLY A 39 9.25 -25.69 0.98
C GLY A 39 9.32 -25.14 2.41
N GLY A 40 8.35 -25.50 3.27
CA GLY A 40 8.25 -25.02 4.65
C GLY A 40 8.93 -25.86 5.73
N THR A 41 8.85 -25.39 6.97
CA THR A 41 8.26 -26.09 8.13
C THR A 41 8.10 -25.11 9.30
N GLU A 42 6.92 -25.17 9.95
CA GLU A 42 6.45 -24.38 11.10
C GLU A 42 6.41 -22.84 10.91
N GLN A 43 5.55 -22.41 9.97
CA GLN A 43 5.11 -21.02 9.83
C GLN A 43 4.07 -20.68 10.91
N GLU A 44 4.28 -19.61 11.67
CA GLU A 44 3.15 -18.82 12.15
C GLU A 44 2.29 -18.48 10.92
N GLY A 45 0.99 -18.80 11.02
CA GLY A 45 0.09 -18.78 9.87
C GLY A 45 0.09 -17.41 9.19
N PRO A 46 -0.19 -17.34 7.88
CA PRO A 46 -0.27 -16.06 7.18
C PRO A 46 -1.26 -15.15 7.90
N VAL A 47 -0.81 -13.96 8.29
CA VAL A 47 -1.68 -12.91 8.82
C VAL A 47 -2.71 -12.62 7.72
N SER A 48 -3.98 -12.86 8.02
CA SER A 48 -5.06 -12.63 7.06
C SER A 48 -5.30 -11.14 6.99
N LEU A 49 -5.11 -10.56 5.80
CA LEU A 49 -5.30 -9.13 5.57
C LEU A 49 -6.75 -8.79 5.24
N TYR A 50 -7.44 -9.73 4.58
CA TYR A 50 -8.87 -9.62 4.30
C TYR A 50 -9.61 -10.82 4.87
N GLU A 51 -10.63 -10.54 5.67
CA GLU A 51 -11.58 -11.50 6.16
C GLU A 51 -12.91 -11.31 5.43
N ALA A 52 -13.19 -12.17 4.47
CA ALA A 52 -14.28 -11.97 3.52
C ALA A 52 -15.42 -12.96 3.73
N TYR A 53 -16.64 -12.47 3.90
CA TYR A 53 -17.86 -13.22 4.05
C TYR A 53 -18.74 -13.01 2.82
N VAL A 54 -19.11 -14.09 2.14
CA VAL A 54 -19.84 -14.00 0.87
C VAL A 54 -20.98 -15.00 0.77
N SER A 55 -22.16 -14.52 0.40
CA SER A 55 -23.33 -15.31 -0.01
C SER A 55 -23.68 -15.01 -1.48
N ASN A 56 -24.78 -15.56 -1.99
CA ASN A 56 -25.23 -15.27 -3.36
C ASN A 56 -25.69 -13.83 -3.56
N ASP A 57 -26.08 -13.15 -2.48
CA ASP A 57 -26.72 -11.83 -2.48
C ASP A 57 -25.92 -10.77 -1.71
N LYS A 58 -24.97 -11.15 -0.86
CA LYS A 58 -24.27 -10.22 0.04
C LYS A 58 -22.77 -10.50 0.16
N ILE A 59 -22.02 -9.43 0.44
CA ILE A 59 -20.59 -9.46 0.70
C ILE A 59 -20.30 -8.57 1.91
N LYS A 60 -19.52 -9.08 2.86
CA LYS A 60 -18.87 -8.30 3.92
C LYS A 60 -17.37 -8.61 3.88
N VAL A 61 -16.50 -7.60 3.76
CA VAL A 61 -15.05 -7.78 3.81
C VAL A 61 -14.48 -6.89 4.90
N ILE A 62 -13.77 -7.49 5.84
CA ILE A 62 -13.03 -6.76 6.88
C ILE A 62 -11.58 -6.68 6.41
N SER A 63 -11.04 -5.47 6.32
CA SER A 63 -9.64 -5.20 6.02
C SER A 63 -8.95 -4.65 7.26
N SER A 64 -7.70 -5.09 7.48
CA SER A 64 -6.80 -4.53 8.49
C SER A 64 -5.49 -4.01 7.86
N ALA A 65 -5.52 -3.74 6.55
CA ALA A 65 -4.40 -3.16 5.85
C ALA A 65 -4.05 -1.78 6.43
N GLU A 66 -2.77 -1.44 6.49
CA GLU A 66 -2.27 -0.11 6.88
C GLU A 66 -2.60 0.35 8.32
N GLY A 67 -3.00 -0.56 9.21
CA GLY A 67 -3.18 -0.27 10.63
C GLY A 67 -4.53 0.35 11.00
N GLN A 68 -5.44 0.50 10.03
CA GLN A 68 -6.82 0.95 10.25
C GLN A 68 -7.82 -0.12 9.79
N GLU A 69 -8.78 -0.48 10.63
CA GLU A 69 -9.83 -1.43 10.26
C GLU A 69 -10.89 -0.75 9.37
N SER A 70 -11.25 -1.40 8.26
CA SER A 70 -12.40 -1.02 7.43
C SER A 70 -13.31 -2.21 7.12
N ILE A 71 -14.62 -1.97 7.01
CA ILE A 71 -15.62 -2.99 6.73
C ILE A 71 -16.40 -2.62 5.48
N PHE A 72 -16.08 -3.28 4.36
CA PHE A 72 -16.82 -3.18 3.12
C PHE A 72 -18.10 -4.02 3.18
N LEU A 73 -19.23 -3.43 2.81
CA LEU A 73 -20.55 -4.04 2.79
C LEU A 73 -21.20 -3.82 1.42
N ALA A 74 -21.59 -4.90 0.77
CA ALA A 74 -22.34 -4.84 -0.49
C ALA A 74 -23.50 -5.83 -0.50
N LYS A 75 -24.65 -5.36 -1.02
CA LYS A 75 -25.74 -6.23 -1.45
C LYS A 75 -25.74 -6.23 -2.97
N LYS A 76 -25.57 -7.41 -3.57
CA LYS A 76 -25.28 -7.57 -5.02
C LYS A 76 -26.43 -7.16 -5.95
N ASN A 77 -27.60 -6.86 -5.38
CA ASN A 77 -28.77 -6.37 -6.08
C ASN A 77 -28.94 -4.84 -5.98
N GLU A 78 -28.00 -4.15 -5.32
CA GLU A 78 -27.95 -2.69 -5.18
C GLU A 78 -26.72 -2.17 -5.93
N ASP A 79 -26.84 -1.01 -6.58
CA ASP A 79 -25.74 -0.38 -7.32
C ASP A 79 -24.84 0.48 -6.41
N LYS A 80 -24.85 0.18 -5.11
CA LYS A 80 -24.13 0.92 -4.07
C LYS A 80 -23.47 -0.04 -3.09
N SER A 81 -22.32 0.36 -2.60
CA SER A 81 -21.64 -0.30 -1.49
C SER A 81 -21.33 0.70 -0.38
N THR A 82 -21.13 0.20 0.82
CA THR A 82 -20.85 1.01 2.01
C THR A 82 -19.55 0.53 2.64
N ILE A 83 -18.71 1.46 3.07
CA ILE A 83 -17.50 1.15 3.82
C ILE A 83 -17.62 1.80 5.18
N LEU A 84 -17.54 0.99 6.23
CA LEU A 84 -17.55 1.46 7.62
C LEU A 84 -16.12 1.59 8.12
N TYR A 85 -15.86 2.63 8.90
CA TYR A 85 -14.58 2.88 9.57
C TYR A 85 -14.81 2.94 11.07
N PRO A 86 -14.74 1.79 11.77
CA PRO A 86 -15.24 1.69 13.14
C PRO A 86 -14.53 2.56 14.16
N SER A 87 -13.21 2.75 13.99
CA SER A 87 -12.42 3.63 14.87
C SER A 87 -12.79 5.10 14.76
N LEU A 88 -13.40 5.50 13.64
CA LEU A 88 -13.75 6.89 13.35
C LEU A 88 -15.24 7.20 13.53
N SER A 89 -16.08 6.18 13.78
CA SER A 89 -17.55 6.29 13.69
C SER A 89 -18.00 6.98 12.39
N LYS A 90 -17.38 6.62 11.26
CA LYS A 90 -17.65 7.20 9.94
C LYS A 90 -17.95 6.12 8.90
N TYR A 91 -18.67 6.50 7.84
CA TYR A 91 -18.86 5.63 6.68
C TYR A 91 -18.89 6.40 5.36
N THR A 92 -18.47 5.73 4.28
CA THR A 92 -18.58 6.21 2.90
C THR A 92 -19.58 5.36 2.12
N VAL A 93 -20.16 5.93 1.06
CA VAL A 93 -21.06 5.22 0.14
C VAL A 93 -20.52 5.39 -1.28
N HIS A 94 -20.18 4.28 -1.93
CA HIS A 94 -19.62 4.29 -3.28
C HIS A 94 -20.70 3.85 -4.27
N GLU A 95 -20.93 4.69 -5.29
CA GLU A 95 -21.74 4.33 -6.46
C GLU A 95 -20.88 3.53 -7.46
N GLU A 96 -21.47 2.51 -8.09
CA GLU A 96 -20.72 1.64 -8.98
C GLU A 96 -20.32 2.32 -10.29
N ASP A 97 -19.02 2.46 -10.54
CA ASP A 97 -18.50 2.83 -11.85
C ASP A 97 -18.31 1.61 -12.77
N ALA A 98 -18.71 1.77 -14.03
CA ALA A 98 -18.56 0.73 -15.05
C ALA A 98 -17.09 0.56 -15.43
N THR A 99 -16.38 -0.38 -14.77
CA THR A 99 -15.02 -0.76 -15.16
C THR A 99 -14.98 -1.21 -16.63
N SER A 100 -14.11 -0.64 -17.45
CA SER A 100 -14.03 -0.87 -18.91
C SER A 100 -13.11 -2.05 -19.30
N PHE A 101 -12.43 -2.65 -18.33
CA PHE A 101 -11.44 -3.71 -18.57
C PHE A 101 -12.06 -5.00 -19.12
N SER A 102 -11.29 -5.68 -19.98
CA SER A 102 -11.67 -6.94 -20.62
C SER A 102 -11.15 -8.15 -19.84
N ILE A 103 -12.01 -9.17 -19.68
CA ILE A 103 -11.66 -10.44 -19.01
C ILE A 103 -11.65 -11.55 -20.06
N LYS A 104 -10.54 -12.29 -20.09
CA LYS A 104 -10.37 -13.47 -20.92
C LYS A 104 -10.32 -14.71 -20.06
N LEU A 105 -11.35 -15.55 -20.14
CA LEU A 105 -11.32 -16.88 -19.51
C LEU A 105 -10.32 -17.77 -20.27
N VAL A 106 -9.50 -18.53 -19.55
CA VAL A 106 -8.49 -19.43 -20.11
C VAL A 106 -8.96 -20.89 -19.96
N PRO A 107 -9.51 -21.52 -21.01
CA PRO A 107 -10.06 -22.87 -20.92
C PRO A 107 -8.98 -23.92 -20.61
N GLY A 108 -9.35 -24.95 -19.84
CA GLY A 108 -8.52 -26.14 -19.63
C GLY A 108 -7.43 -26.01 -18.57
N GLN A 109 -7.16 -24.81 -18.03
CA GLN A 109 -6.26 -24.65 -16.90
C GLN A 109 -7.01 -24.73 -15.58
N THR A 110 -6.59 -25.65 -14.71
CA THR A 110 -7.19 -25.86 -13.40
C THR A 110 -6.13 -26.07 -12.32
N LYS A 111 -6.42 -25.60 -11.11
CA LYS A 111 -5.68 -25.95 -9.89
C LYS A 111 -6.61 -25.89 -8.67
N THR A 112 -6.16 -26.40 -7.54
CA THR A 112 -6.93 -26.34 -6.28
C THR A 112 -6.36 -25.26 -5.37
N ILE A 113 -7.22 -24.38 -4.85
CA ILE A 113 -6.85 -23.35 -3.86
C ILE A 113 -7.83 -23.44 -2.71
N ALA A 114 -7.32 -23.47 -1.47
CA ALA A 114 -8.14 -23.62 -0.25
C ALA A 114 -9.18 -24.76 -0.30
N GLY A 115 -8.87 -25.85 -1.02
CA GLY A 115 -9.77 -27.00 -1.19
C GLY A 115 -10.79 -26.89 -2.34
N TYR A 116 -10.80 -25.81 -3.11
CA TYR A 116 -11.74 -25.57 -4.20
C TYR A 116 -11.10 -25.67 -5.58
N PRO A 117 -11.74 -26.34 -6.56
CA PRO A 117 -11.26 -26.36 -7.94
C PRO A 117 -11.42 -24.97 -8.55
N CYS A 118 -10.31 -24.44 -9.06
CA CYS A 118 -10.22 -23.13 -9.68
C CYS A 118 -9.98 -23.24 -11.18
N LYS A 119 -10.47 -22.25 -11.92
CA LYS A 119 -10.17 -21.99 -13.33
C LYS A 119 -9.37 -20.70 -13.45
N LEU A 120 -8.62 -20.56 -14.54
CA LEU A 120 -7.85 -19.35 -14.81
C LEU A 120 -8.66 -18.36 -15.66
N ALA A 121 -8.65 -17.11 -15.25
CA ALA A 121 -9.00 -15.94 -16.05
C ALA A 121 -7.78 -15.02 -16.15
N GLN A 122 -7.71 -14.25 -17.22
CA GLN A 122 -6.71 -13.21 -17.42
C GLN A 122 -7.40 -11.88 -17.61
N ILE A 123 -6.86 -10.85 -16.97
CA ILE A 123 -7.29 -9.46 -17.17
C ILE A 123 -6.14 -8.72 -17.81
N GLU A 124 -6.44 -8.12 -18.95
CA GLU A 124 -5.51 -7.23 -19.65
C GLU A 124 -5.70 -5.83 -19.07
N LEU A 125 -4.71 -5.36 -18.31
CA LEU A 125 -4.66 -3.98 -17.90
C LEU A 125 -3.99 -3.18 -19.03
N PRO A 126 -4.66 -2.15 -19.59
CA PRO A 126 -3.99 -1.20 -20.49
C PRO A 126 -2.80 -0.59 -19.75
N ASN A 127 -1.69 -0.43 -20.47
CA ASN A 127 -0.38 0.03 -19.99
C ASN A 127 -0.43 0.82 -18.67
N MET A 128 0.02 0.21 -17.59
CA MET A 128 0.66 0.98 -16.53
C MET A 128 1.98 1.47 -17.14
N GLU A 129 2.21 2.78 -17.13
CA GLU A 129 3.14 3.50 -18.03
C GLU A 129 4.63 3.06 -18.00
N ASP A 130 5.03 2.09 -17.17
CA ASP A 130 6.43 1.73 -16.93
C ASP A 130 6.80 0.25 -17.23
N ILE A 131 5.95 -0.52 -17.93
CA ILE A 131 6.29 -1.90 -18.35
C ILE A 131 5.97 -2.07 -19.84
N GLU A 132 6.99 -2.33 -20.69
CA GLU A 132 6.75 -2.71 -22.09
C GLU A 132 6.03 -4.08 -22.15
N GLY A 133 4.73 -4.03 -22.41
CA GLY A 133 3.86 -5.18 -22.65
C GLY A 133 2.59 -5.14 -21.83
N ASN A 134 1.52 -5.74 -22.36
CA ASN A 134 0.25 -5.89 -21.64
C ASN A 134 0.48 -6.56 -20.28
N THR A 135 0.19 -5.83 -19.20
CA THR A 135 0.20 -6.33 -17.83
C THR A 135 -1.00 -7.26 -17.66
N ASN A 136 -0.75 -8.57 -17.69
CA ASN A 136 -1.79 -9.58 -17.55
C ASN A 136 -1.91 -10.01 -16.08
N LEU A 137 -3.01 -9.65 -15.42
CA LEU A 137 -3.34 -10.24 -14.12
C LEU A 137 -3.80 -11.68 -14.34
N SER A 138 -3.21 -12.62 -13.61
CA SER A 138 -3.69 -14.00 -13.58
C SER A 138 -4.63 -14.19 -12.40
N ILE A 139 -5.87 -14.55 -12.68
CA ILE A 139 -6.92 -14.70 -11.67
C ILE A 139 -7.38 -16.15 -11.64
N TRP A 140 -7.21 -16.81 -10.50
CA TRP A 140 -7.76 -18.11 -10.24
C TRP A 140 -9.06 -17.97 -9.44
N TYR A 141 -10.15 -18.50 -9.99
CA TYR A 141 -11.47 -18.36 -9.40
C TYR A 141 -12.22 -19.70 -9.35
N SER A 142 -13.14 -19.86 -8.40
CA SER A 142 -13.98 -21.04 -8.27
C SER A 142 -15.46 -20.72 -8.46
N GLU A 143 -16.08 -21.28 -9.50
CA GLU A 143 -17.53 -21.23 -9.75
C GLU A 143 -18.37 -22.00 -8.70
N LYS A 144 -17.71 -22.69 -7.77
CA LYS A 144 -18.36 -23.37 -6.64
C LYS A 144 -18.67 -22.43 -5.48
N LEU A 145 -18.11 -21.23 -5.50
CA LEU A 145 -18.30 -20.19 -4.50
C LEU A 145 -18.97 -18.98 -5.15
N PRO A 146 -19.81 -18.24 -4.40
CA PRO A 146 -20.44 -17.06 -4.96
C PRO A 146 -19.40 -16.00 -5.32
N VAL A 147 -19.69 -15.18 -6.34
CA VAL A 147 -18.84 -14.06 -6.78
C VAL A 147 -18.49 -13.16 -5.60
N ILE A 148 -17.26 -12.73 -5.48
CA ILE A 148 -16.81 -11.82 -4.41
C ILE A 148 -16.00 -10.68 -5.02
N TYR A 149 -16.19 -9.48 -4.49
CA TYR A 149 -15.52 -8.24 -4.85
C TYR A 149 -15.57 -7.30 -3.64
N TRP A 150 -14.68 -6.33 -3.60
CA TRP A 150 -14.66 -5.24 -2.62
C TRP A 150 -13.93 -4.04 -3.22
N GLU A 151 -13.82 -2.95 -2.47
CA GLU A 151 -13.14 -1.73 -2.90
C GLU A 151 -11.76 -2.02 -3.51
N GLY A 152 -11.47 -1.38 -4.65
CA GLY A 152 -10.24 -1.61 -5.43
C GLY A 152 -10.26 -2.90 -6.29
N PHE A 153 -11.29 -3.74 -6.14
CA PHE A 153 -11.40 -5.04 -6.82
C PHE A 153 -12.76 -5.28 -7.49
N ASP A 154 -13.48 -4.22 -7.87
CA ASP A 154 -14.79 -4.29 -8.53
C ASP A 154 -14.81 -5.12 -9.81
N ILE A 155 -13.67 -5.23 -10.50
CA ILE A 155 -13.53 -6.04 -11.69
C ILE A 155 -13.87 -7.52 -11.46
N PHE A 156 -13.78 -8.00 -10.22
CA PHE A 156 -14.13 -9.38 -9.87
C PHE A 156 -15.63 -9.67 -10.00
N LYS A 157 -16.49 -8.64 -10.06
CA LYS A 157 -17.93 -8.79 -10.39
C LYS A 157 -18.17 -9.56 -11.69
N LYS A 158 -17.26 -9.40 -12.65
CA LYS A 158 -17.34 -10.02 -13.97
C LYS A 158 -16.71 -11.42 -14.02
N ILE A 159 -16.12 -11.90 -12.91
CA ILE A 159 -15.56 -13.24 -12.80
C ILE A 159 -16.68 -14.22 -12.39
N PRO A 160 -16.84 -15.38 -13.06
CA PRO A 160 -17.97 -16.29 -12.80
C PRO A 160 -18.00 -17.03 -11.45
N GLY A 161 -17.22 -16.60 -10.45
CA GLY A 161 -17.14 -17.22 -9.13
C GLY A 161 -16.22 -16.46 -8.19
N ALA A 162 -16.01 -16.97 -6.97
CA ALA A 162 -15.11 -16.32 -6.03
C ALA A 162 -13.66 -16.35 -6.54
N VAL A 163 -13.01 -15.20 -6.59
CA VAL A 163 -11.58 -15.09 -6.85
C VAL A 163 -10.82 -15.61 -5.64
N LEU A 164 -9.97 -16.63 -5.81
CA LEU A 164 -9.18 -17.26 -4.75
C LEU A 164 -7.69 -16.99 -4.88
N GLN A 165 -7.22 -16.54 -6.03
CA GLN A 165 -5.88 -15.99 -6.16
C GLN A 165 -5.82 -14.95 -7.28
N VAL A 166 -5.11 -13.86 -7.03
CA VAL A 166 -4.77 -12.84 -8.01
C VAL A 166 -3.28 -12.67 -7.99
N THR A 167 -2.63 -12.85 -9.13
CA THR A 167 -1.19 -12.61 -9.28
C THR A 167 -0.98 -11.32 -10.03
N THR A 168 -0.35 -10.36 -9.36
CA THR A 168 0.10 -9.11 -9.98
C THR A 168 1.44 -9.33 -10.69
N PRO A 169 1.75 -8.58 -11.76
CA PRO A 169 3.06 -8.65 -12.42
C PRO A 169 4.24 -8.19 -11.55
N LEU A 170 3.97 -7.51 -10.44
CA LEU A 170 4.97 -7.17 -9.41
C LEU A 170 5.32 -8.35 -8.49
N GLY A 171 4.79 -9.55 -8.75
CA GLY A 171 5.03 -10.73 -7.93
C GLY A 171 4.34 -10.67 -6.57
N VAL A 172 3.30 -9.85 -6.42
CA VAL A 172 2.45 -9.83 -5.23
C VAL A 172 1.18 -10.61 -5.55
N ASP A 173 0.94 -11.69 -4.82
CA ASP A 173 -0.25 -12.52 -4.93
C ASP A 173 -1.21 -12.21 -3.77
N ILE A 174 -2.49 -11.97 -4.03
CA ILE A 174 -3.53 -12.09 -3.00
C ILE A 174 -4.06 -13.51 -3.10
N VAL A 175 -3.92 -14.31 -2.04
CA VAL A 175 -4.26 -15.75 -2.05
C VAL A 175 -5.20 -16.10 -0.90
N ALA A 176 -6.29 -16.79 -1.22
CA ALA A 176 -7.18 -17.40 -0.24
C ALA A 176 -6.47 -18.54 0.49
N GLN A 177 -6.29 -18.37 1.80
CA GLN A 177 -5.64 -19.32 2.70
C GLN A 177 -6.60 -20.41 3.18
N SER A 178 -7.86 -20.03 3.42
CA SER A 178 -8.89 -20.94 3.87
C SER A 178 -10.27 -20.50 3.39
N VAL A 179 -11.14 -21.47 3.14
CA VAL A 179 -12.56 -21.26 2.87
C VAL A 179 -13.36 -22.14 3.83
N ALA A 180 -14.27 -21.54 4.59
CA ALA A 180 -15.13 -22.23 5.54
C ALA A 180 -16.61 -21.86 5.33
N ASN A 181 -17.54 -22.72 5.76
CA ASN A 181 -18.95 -22.33 5.82
C ASN A 181 -19.14 -21.27 6.90
N SER A 182 -19.97 -20.28 6.61
CA SER A 182 -20.29 -19.17 7.50
C SER A 182 -21.74 -18.74 7.32
N GLN A 183 -22.13 -17.69 8.04
CA GLN A 183 -23.43 -17.05 7.94
C GLN A 183 -23.23 -15.53 7.84
N LEU A 184 -24.12 -14.86 7.13
CA LEU A 184 -24.22 -13.41 7.10
C LEU A 184 -25.55 -13.02 7.75
N ASN A 185 -25.50 -12.08 8.69
CA ASN A 185 -26.70 -11.53 9.32
C ASN A 185 -27.14 -10.27 8.59
N ASP A 186 -28.45 -10.08 8.41
CA ASP A 186 -29.01 -8.87 7.81
C ASP A 186 -28.63 -7.61 8.59
N ASN A 187 -28.48 -7.74 9.91
CA ASN A 187 -28.08 -6.64 10.78
C ASN A 187 -26.64 -6.16 10.52
N ASP A 188 -25.76 -7.01 9.94
CA ASP A 188 -24.40 -6.61 9.58
C ASP A 188 -24.37 -5.58 8.43
N PHE A 189 -25.51 -5.38 7.75
CA PHE A 189 -25.67 -4.48 6.60
C PHE A 189 -26.47 -3.22 6.95
N ILE A 190 -26.63 -2.96 8.25
CA ILE A 190 -27.24 -1.74 8.77
C ILE A 190 -26.11 -0.88 9.32
N VAL A 191 -25.95 0.32 8.79
CA VAL A 191 -25.01 1.31 9.33
C VAL A 191 -25.48 1.71 10.73
N PRO A 192 -24.61 1.70 11.75
CA PRO A 192 -24.97 2.16 13.09
C PRO A 192 -25.47 3.61 13.09
N GLU A 193 -26.44 3.92 13.95
CA GLU A 193 -27.06 5.27 14.00
C GLU A 193 -26.10 6.38 14.45
N ASP A 194 -25.01 6.01 15.13
CA ASP A 194 -23.96 6.90 15.63
C ASP A 194 -22.82 7.12 14.61
N TYR A 195 -22.94 6.59 13.39
CA TYR A 195 -21.94 6.79 12.34
C TYR A 195 -22.32 7.97 11.45
N ASP A 196 -21.35 8.85 11.20
CA ASP A 196 -21.50 9.96 10.27
C ASP A 196 -21.14 9.55 8.85
N GLN A 197 -22.00 9.90 7.89
CA GLN A 197 -21.67 9.75 6.47
C GLN A 197 -20.65 10.82 6.08
N VAL A 198 -19.54 10.41 5.50
CA VAL A 198 -18.53 11.30 4.92
C VAL A 198 -18.31 10.95 3.44
N GLU A 199 -17.83 11.92 2.67
CA GLU A 199 -17.40 11.68 1.28
C GLU A 199 -16.08 10.89 1.25
N SER A 200 -15.18 11.20 2.19
CA SER A 200 -13.92 10.51 2.42
C SER A 200 -13.55 10.52 3.91
N ILE A 201 -12.84 9.50 4.38
CA ILE A 201 -12.31 9.46 5.77
C ILE A 201 -10.91 10.04 5.91
N TYR A 202 -10.23 10.30 4.79
CA TYR A 202 -9.02 11.09 4.78
C TYR A 202 -9.44 12.54 5.07
N GLU A 203 -8.74 13.22 6.00
CA GLU A 203 -9.07 14.59 6.43
C GLU A 203 -9.39 15.48 5.23
N GLU A 204 -10.40 16.36 5.38
CA GLU A 204 -10.71 17.44 4.42
C GLU A 204 -9.41 18.21 4.13
N GLY A 205 -8.78 17.82 3.03
CA GLY A 205 -7.37 18.06 2.79
C GLY A 205 -6.88 17.39 1.52
N GLN A 206 -7.29 16.15 1.21
CA GLN A 206 -6.85 15.45 -0.03
C GLN A 206 -7.87 14.45 -0.59
N GLU A 207 -8.96 14.97 -1.17
CA GLU A 207 -9.66 14.50 -2.39
C GLU A 207 -10.68 15.63 -2.69
N GLY A 208 -10.43 16.53 -3.64
CA GLY A 208 -10.80 16.27 -5.02
C GLY A 208 -12.01 17.06 -5.58
N GLU A 209 -12.38 18.25 -5.07
CA GLU A 209 -12.21 19.35 -6.05
C GLU A 209 -10.70 19.31 -6.29
N GLU A 210 -10.23 19.01 -7.50
CA GLU A 210 -8.81 19.21 -7.79
C GLU A 210 -8.53 20.62 -7.30
N SER A 211 -7.86 20.74 -6.15
CA SER A 211 -7.27 21.99 -5.76
C SER A 211 -6.21 22.14 -6.83
N ASN A 212 -6.58 22.85 -7.88
CA ASN A 212 -5.68 23.22 -8.92
C ASN A 212 -4.51 24.03 -8.33
N GLN A 213 -4.55 24.41 -7.05
CA GLN A 213 -3.43 24.98 -6.34
C GLN A 213 -2.19 24.08 -6.37
N MET A 214 -1.21 24.47 -7.19
CA MET A 214 0.08 23.82 -7.34
C MET A 214 1.13 24.37 -6.38
N ALA A 215 0.96 25.61 -5.90
CA ALA A 215 1.79 26.28 -4.91
C ALA A 215 1.01 27.44 -4.24
N GLU A 216 1.61 28.14 -3.29
CA GLU A 216 1.01 29.36 -2.72
C GLU A 216 0.69 30.37 -3.84
N ASN A 217 -0.59 30.75 -3.98
CA ASN A 217 -1.09 31.65 -5.03
C ASN A 217 -0.86 31.19 -6.48
N LEU A 218 -0.68 29.89 -6.74
CA LEU A 218 -0.44 29.36 -8.08
C LEU A 218 -1.36 28.18 -8.37
N TYR A 219 -2.16 28.28 -9.43
CA TYR A 219 -3.24 27.36 -9.76
C TYR A 219 -3.10 26.82 -11.19
N LEU A 220 -3.29 25.52 -11.37
CA LEU A 220 -3.35 24.81 -12.62
C LEU A 220 -4.58 25.24 -13.42
N PHE A 221 -4.40 25.36 -14.72
CA PHE A 221 -5.51 25.46 -15.65
C PHE A 221 -5.18 24.68 -16.92
N GLU A 222 -6.22 24.15 -17.56
CA GLU A 222 -6.11 23.50 -18.86
C GLU A 222 -6.66 24.43 -19.94
N ASP A 223 -5.90 24.62 -21.02
CA ASP A 223 -6.39 25.31 -22.20
C ASP A 223 -7.33 24.40 -22.99
N SER A 224 -8.62 24.77 -23.04
CA SER A 224 -9.68 23.95 -23.67
C SER A 224 -9.51 23.70 -25.18
N THR A 225 -8.58 24.40 -25.84
CA THR A 225 -8.33 24.23 -27.28
C THR A 225 -7.23 23.21 -27.55
N SER A 226 -6.16 23.27 -26.76
CA SER A 226 -4.97 22.42 -26.92
C SER A 226 -4.94 21.22 -25.98
N GLY A 227 -5.70 21.25 -24.89
CA GLY A 227 -5.62 20.27 -23.79
C GLY A 227 -4.34 20.37 -22.97
N LEU A 228 -3.58 21.46 -23.13
CA LEU A 228 -2.31 21.66 -22.44
C LEU A 228 -2.51 22.44 -21.14
N MET A 229 -1.69 22.12 -20.16
CA MET A 229 -1.70 22.71 -18.83
C MET A 229 -0.78 23.92 -18.73
N GLY A 230 -1.24 24.92 -17.98
CA GLY A 230 -0.51 26.11 -17.56
C GLY A 230 -0.81 26.47 -16.10
N LEU A 231 -0.23 27.57 -15.62
CA LEU A 231 -0.42 28.07 -14.26
C LEU A 231 -0.88 29.52 -14.26
N GLN A 232 -1.82 29.84 -13.38
CA GLN A 232 -2.38 31.17 -13.18
C GLN A 232 -2.38 31.53 -11.68
N ASP A 233 -2.48 32.81 -11.36
CA ASP A 233 -2.66 33.24 -9.97
C ASP A 233 -4.14 33.27 -9.55
N ASN A 234 -4.38 33.69 -8.31
CA ASN A 234 -5.72 33.88 -7.73
C ASN A 234 -6.63 34.86 -8.51
N ALA A 235 -6.04 35.77 -9.31
CA ALA A 235 -6.77 36.71 -10.15
C ALA A 235 -6.97 36.17 -11.58
N GLN A 236 -6.67 34.89 -11.82
CA GLN A 236 -6.66 34.24 -13.15
C GLN A 236 -5.67 34.88 -14.13
N GLN A 237 -4.64 35.57 -13.62
CA GLN A 237 -3.56 36.05 -14.46
C GLN A 237 -2.63 34.88 -14.78
N ILE A 238 -2.41 34.62 -16.08
CA ILE A 238 -1.50 33.57 -16.54
C ILE A 238 -0.07 33.89 -16.08
N ILE A 239 0.48 33.03 -15.24
CA ILE A 239 1.89 33.05 -14.80
C ILE A 239 2.74 32.18 -15.73
N VAL A 240 2.24 30.98 -16.04
CA VAL A 240 2.87 30.02 -16.95
C VAL A 240 1.88 29.68 -18.06
N PRO A 241 2.15 30.03 -19.32
CA PRO A 241 1.26 29.72 -20.42
C PRO A 241 1.01 28.21 -20.56
N ALA A 242 -0.18 27.83 -21.03
CA ALA A 242 -0.53 26.45 -21.32
C ALA A 242 0.40 25.87 -22.40
N GLN A 243 1.27 24.94 -22.00
CA GLN A 243 2.27 24.33 -22.89
C GLN A 243 2.77 22.96 -22.43
N TYR A 244 2.34 22.49 -21.27
CA TYR A 244 2.77 21.22 -20.67
C TYR A 244 1.64 20.19 -20.79
N HIS A 245 2.00 18.92 -20.96
CA HIS A 245 1.02 17.83 -20.90
C HIS A 245 0.68 17.48 -19.45
N TYR A 246 1.64 17.72 -18.55
CA TYR A 246 1.50 17.41 -17.13
C TYR A 246 2.39 18.34 -16.29
N ILE A 247 1.89 18.74 -15.12
CA ILE A 247 2.61 19.55 -14.12
C ILE A 247 2.37 18.91 -12.76
N THR A 248 3.43 18.53 -12.04
CA THR A 248 3.30 18.04 -10.66
C THR A 248 3.12 19.23 -9.70
N PRO A 249 2.53 19.03 -8.51
CA PRO A 249 2.60 20.03 -7.44
C PRO A 249 4.04 20.48 -7.18
N PHE A 250 4.20 21.73 -6.77
CA PHE A 250 5.51 22.25 -6.42
C PHE A 250 5.98 21.64 -5.09
N VAL A 251 7.19 21.13 -5.08
CA VAL A 251 7.91 20.77 -3.85
C VAL A 251 8.95 21.86 -3.61
N GLY A 252 8.70 22.68 -2.58
CA GLY A 252 9.40 23.95 -2.40
C GLY A 252 9.16 24.88 -3.59
N GLU A 253 10.21 25.19 -4.35
CA GLU A 253 10.15 26.11 -5.50
C GLU A 253 10.22 25.39 -6.86
N ILE A 254 10.17 24.05 -6.87
CA ILE A 254 10.40 23.24 -8.07
C ILE A 254 9.16 22.39 -8.38
N SER A 255 8.78 22.35 -9.65
CA SER A 255 7.79 21.40 -10.17
C SER A 255 8.39 20.63 -11.35
N VAL A 256 8.11 19.32 -11.41
CA VAL A 256 8.44 18.49 -12.57
C VAL A 256 7.30 18.61 -13.58
N VAL A 257 7.66 18.77 -14.84
CA VAL A 257 6.69 18.96 -15.92
C VAL A 257 7.01 18.06 -17.11
N GLN A 258 5.97 17.55 -17.75
CA GLN A 258 6.08 16.85 -19.02
C GLN A 258 5.81 17.82 -20.17
N PHE A 259 6.79 17.95 -21.06
CA PHE A 259 6.74 18.85 -22.21
C PHE A 259 6.61 18.06 -23.52
N LYS A 260 6.83 18.72 -24.66
CA LYS A 260 6.72 18.14 -26.01
C LYS A 260 7.53 16.84 -26.14
N ASN A 261 6.99 15.90 -26.92
CA ASN A 261 7.57 14.57 -27.18
C ASN A 261 7.79 13.77 -25.89
N GLU A 262 6.90 13.93 -24.90
CA GLU A 262 6.92 13.18 -23.64
C GLU A 262 8.24 13.33 -22.87
N LYS A 263 8.93 14.47 -23.05
CA LYS A 263 10.18 14.75 -22.35
C LYS A 263 9.93 15.54 -21.09
N TYR A 264 10.48 15.06 -19.98
CA TYR A 264 10.42 15.68 -18.68
C TYR A 264 11.55 16.68 -18.47
N GLY A 265 11.22 17.73 -17.72
CA GLY A 265 12.14 18.72 -17.17
C GLY A 265 11.52 19.29 -15.89
N ALA A 266 12.11 20.35 -15.35
CA ALA A 266 11.60 21.00 -14.16
C ALA A 266 11.59 22.51 -14.32
N ILE A 267 10.59 23.15 -13.73
CA ILE A 267 10.40 24.61 -13.74
C ILE A 267 10.40 25.17 -12.32
N ASN A 268 10.71 26.45 -12.20
CA ASN A 268 10.47 27.20 -10.96
C ASN A 268 9.06 27.81 -10.93
N LEU A 269 8.71 28.49 -9.83
CA LEU A 269 7.41 29.16 -9.65
C LEU A 269 7.06 30.19 -10.74
N ALA A 270 8.05 30.71 -11.47
CA ALA A 270 7.84 31.62 -12.60
C ALA A 270 7.71 30.91 -13.96
N GLY A 271 7.63 29.57 -13.96
CA GLY A 271 7.59 28.74 -15.18
C GLY A 271 8.92 28.65 -15.92
N LYS A 272 10.02 29.15 -15.36
CA LYS A 272 11.32 29.09 -15.99
C LYS A 272 11.92 27.70 -15.80
N ALA A 273 12.34 27.07 -16.89
CA ALA A 273 13.07 25.81 -16.85
C ALA A 273 14.33 25.92 -15.98
N VAL A 274 14.43 25.08 -14.96
CA VAL A 274 15.61 24.87 -14.11
C VAL A 274 16.32 23.56 -14.49
N ILE A 275 15.57 22.58 -14.99
CA ILE A 275 16.09 21.34 -15.59
C ILE A 275 15.60 21.26 -17.04
N PRO A 276 16.46 20.98 -18.04
CA PRO A 276 16.08 20.93 -19.44
C PRO A 276 15.11 19.77 -19.75
N PHE A 277 14.18 20.01 -20.68
CA PHE A 277 13.17 19.03 -21.14
C PHE A 277 13.76 17.99 -22.09
N GLN A 278 14.58 17.07 -21.57
CA GLN A 278 15.28 16.07 -22.38
C GLN A 278 15.22 14.66 -21.82
N TYR A 279 14.61 14.48 -20.65
CA TYR A 279 14.60 13.21 -19.92
C TYR A 279 13.33 12.41 -20.22
N GLU A 280 13.44 11.09 -20.18
CA GLU A 280 12.30 10.17 -20.35
C GLU A 280 11.55 9.95 -19.04
N TYR A 281 12.24 10.18 -17.92
CA TYR A 281 11.69 10.17 -16.58
C TYR A 281 12.41 11.25 -15.75
N LEU A 282 11.70 11.92 -14.85
CA LEU A 282 12.30 12.83 -13.89
C LEU A 282 11.49 12.81 -12.60
N SER A 283 12.17 12.65 -11.47
CA SER A 283 11.59 12.78 -10.13
C SER A 283 12.49 13.64 -9.26
N TYR A 284 11.92 14.39 -8.33
CA TYR A 284 12.62 15.30 -7.43
C TYR A 284 12.37 14.90 -5.97
N ASP A 285 13.44 14.80 -5.18
CA ASP A 285 13.36 14.62 -3.74
C ASP A 285 13.89 15.87 -3.04
N ASP A 286 13.04 16.57 -2.30
CA ASP A 286 13.39 17.84 -1.65
C ASP A 286 14.25 17.64 -0.41
N ASN A 287 14.15 16.47 0.25
CA ASN A 287 14.98 16.13 1.40
C ASN A 287 16.47 16.10 1.02
N SER A 288 16.80 15.52 -0.13
CA SER A 288 18.17 15.47 -0.65
C SER A 288 18.51 16.60 -1.63
N GLY A 289 17.51 17.29 -2.19
CA GLY A 289 17.67 18.29 -3.24
C GLY A 289 18.20 17.70 -4.54
N GLN A 290 17.84 16.45 -4.85
CA GLN A 290 18.34 15.70 -6.01
C GLN A 290 17.23 15.41 -6.99
N PHE A 291 17.61 15.21 -8.26
CA PHE A 291 16.71 14.63 -9.25
C PHE A 291 17.18 13.23 -9.65
N LEU A 292 16.25 12.29 -9.71
CA LEU A 292 16.44 11.02 -10.38
C LEU A 292 15.96 11.20 -11.82
N PHE A 293 16.81 10.90 -12.81
CA PHE A 293 16.46 11.06 -14.22
C PHE A 293 16.62 9.76 -15.00
N GLY A 294 15.71 9.54 -15.97
CA GLY A 294 15.77 8.47 -16.95
C GLY A 294 16.21 8.98 -18.32
N LEU A 295 17.11 8.25 -18.97
CA LEU A 295 17.57 8.52 -20.33
C LEU A 295 18.01 7.22 -21.02
N LYS A 296 17.38 6.87 -22.14
CA LYS A 296 17.64 5.63 -22.90
C LYS A 296 17.51 4.39 -22.02
N GLU A 297 16.40 4.29 -21.29
CA GLU A 297 16.09 3.15 -20.40
C GLU A 297 17.12 2.92 -19.27
N LYS A 298 17.88 3.97 -18.92
CA LYS A 298 18.84 3.95 -17.79
C LYS A 298 18.61 5.15 -16.89
N TYR A 299 18.95 4.98 -15.62
CA TYR A 299 18.73 5.98 -14.59
C TYR A 299 20.02 6.52 -13.99
N GLY A 300 19.99 7.81 -13.66
CA GLY A 300 21.07 8.56 -13.04
C GLY A 300 20.53 9.61 -12.07
N ILE A 301 21.44 10.43 -11.52
CA ILE A 301 21.12 11.44 -10.52
C ILE A 301 21.70 12.79 -10.93
N LEU A 302 20.90 13.86 -10.82
CA LEU A 302 21.32 15.25 -10.92
C LEU A 302 21.28 15.92 -9.55
N ASP A 303 22.08 16.97 -9.37
CA ASP A 303 21.86 17.92 -8.28
C ASP A 303 20.71 18.89 -8.62
N LYS A 304 20.31 19.71 -7.63
CA LYS A 304 19.28 20.75 -7.78
C LYS A 304 19.54 21.74 -8.93
N ALA A 305 20.79 21.91 -9.36
CA ALA A 305 21.17 22.79 -10.46
C ALA A 305 21.21 22.07 -11.82
N GLY A 306 20.85 20.79 -11.87
CA GLY A 306 20.83 19.96 -13.08
C GLY A 306 22.19 19.43 -13.50
N LYS A 307 23.22 19.54 -12.65
CA LYS A 307 24.51 18.91 -12.90
C LYS A 307 24.39 17.42 -12.61
N VAL A 308 24.86 16.61 -13.56
CA VAL A 308 24.95 15.15 -13.40
C VAL A 308 25.89 14.81 -12.24
N LEU A 309 25.34 14.22 -11.19
CA LEU A 309 26.08 13.60 -10.09
C LEU A 309 26.45 12.17 -10.47
N ILE A 310 25.45 11.40 -10.93
CA ILE A 310 25.59 10.02 -11.37
C ILE A 310 25.03 9.90 -12.80
N PRO A 311 25.84 9.48 -13.79
CA PRO A 311 25.34 9.28 -15.15
C PRO A 311 24.30 8.15 -15.25
N ALA A 312 23.40 8.25 -16.24
CA ALA A 312 22.39 7.25 -16.52
C ALA A 312 22.99 5.96 -17.13
N ASN A 313 23.46 5.06 -16.26
CA ASN A 313 24.11 3.80 -16.64
C ASN A 313 23.46 2.56 -15.99
N TYR A 314 22.43 2.75 -15.17
CA TYR A 314 21.85 1.72 -14.30
C TYR A 314 20.41 1.40 -14.68
N ASP A 315 19.99 0.16 -14.47
CA ASP A 315 18.61 -0.28 -14.74
C ASP A 315 17.64 0.41 -13.79
N MET A 316 18.07 0.63 -12.54
CA MET A 316 17.43 1.48 -11.54
C MET A 316 18.51 2.07 -10.62
N ILE A 317 18.21 3.21 -9.98
CA ILE A 317 19.05 3.80 -8.94
C ILE A 317 18.18 4.55 -7.93
N SER A 318 18.49 4.44 -6.64
CA SER A 318 17.84 5.25 -5.60
C SER A 318 18.43 6.66 -5.56
N PHE A 319 17.76 7.60 -4.87
CA PHE A 319 18.42 8.83 -4.43
C PHE A 319 19.63 8.52 -3.54
N ILE A 320 20.59 9.45 -3.46
CA ILE A 320 21.71 9.33 -2.55
C ILE A 320 21.25 9.73 -1.14
N ASN A 321 21.16 8.75 -0.25
CA ASN A 321 20.86 8.93 1.17
C ASN A 321 22.02 8.40 2.03
N GLY A 322 22.36 9.07 3.13
CA GLY A 322 23.50 8.68 3.98
C GLY A 322 24.85 8.66 3.25
N GLY A 323 24.96 9.32 2.08
CA GLY A 323 26.15 9.33 1.22
C GLY A 323 26.26 8.18 0.21
N TYR A 324 25.24 7.31 0.12
CA TYR A 324 25.20 6.15 -0.75
C TYR A 324 23.89 6.05 -1.54
N ALA A 325 23.94 5.39 -2.70
CA ALA A 325 22.76 5.02 -3.47
C ALA A 325 22.81 3.54 -3.81
N VAL A 326 21.64 2.88 -3.75
CA VAL A 326 21.46 1.51 -4.23
C VAL A 326 21.20 1.59 -5.73
N PHE A 327 21.87 0.74 -6.50
CA PHE A 327 21.66 0.65 -7.95
C PHE A 327 21.36 -0.79 -8.36
N GLN A 328 20.60 -0.95 -9.43
CA GLN A 328 20.36 -2.23 -10.08
C GLN A 328 21.08 -2.27 -11.43
N GLN A 329 21.71 -3.42 -11.71
CA GLN A 329 22.30 -3.72 -13.01
C GLN A 329 22.24 -5.22 -13.27
N ASN A 330 21.69 -5.63 -14.42
CA ASN A 330 21.49 -7.02 -14.81
C ASN A 330 20.77 -7.83 -13.71
N GLU A 331 19.64 -7.30 -13.23
CA GLU A 331 18.80 -7.93 -12.18
C GLU A 331 19.47 -8.09 -10.80
N LYS A 332 20.66 -7.51 -10.60
CA LYS A 332 21.39 -7.55 -9.32
C LYS A 332 21.59 -6.16 -8.75
N TYR A 333 21.61 -6.10 -7.42
CA TYR A 333 21.72 -4.87 -6.66
C TYR A 333 23.13 -4.67 -6.12
N GLY A 334 23.59 -3.43 -6.17
CA GLY A 334 24.85 -2.96 -5.61
C GLY A 334 24.68 -1.60 -4.98
N ILE A 335 25.77 -1.06 -4.41
CA ILE A 335 25.78 0.24 -3.75
C ILE A 335 26.95 1.07 -4.29
N LEU A 336 26.67 2.32 -4.65
CA LEU A 336 27.67 3.30 -5.01
C LEU A 336 27.65 4.48 -4.03
N ASN A 337 28.78 5.17 -3.90
CA ASN A 337 28.85 6.38 -3.10
C ASN A 337 28.44 7.61 -3.92
N GLN A 338 28.29 8.75 -3.26
CA GLN A 338 27.99 10.06 -3.87
C GLN A 338 28.92 10.51 -5.02
N ALA A 339 30.12 9.93 -5.15
CA ALA A 339 31.04 10.20 -6.27
C ALA A 339 30.85 9.24 -7.46
N GLY A 340 29.83 8.37 -7.42
CA GLY A 340 29.58 7.33 -8.42
C GLY A 340 30.52 6.14 -8.35
N LYS A 341 31.32 6.03 -7.29
CA LYS A 341 32.20 4.87 -7.11
C LYS A 341 31.40 3.72 -6.50
N ILE A 342 31.33 2.61 -7.25
CA ILE A 342 30.79 1.34 -6.77
C ILE A 342 31.58 0.92 -5.52
N THR A 343 30.87 0.83 -4.39
CA THR A 343 31.41 0.39 -3.09
C THR A 343 31.05 -1.09 -2.87
N VAL A 344 29.82 -1.46 -3.22
CA VAL A 344 29.34 -2.85 -3.26
C VAL A 344 28.98 -3.17 -4.71
N PRO A 345 29.65 -4.15 -5.35
CA PRO A 345 29.30 -4.59 -6.71
C PRO A 345 27.85 -5.08 -6.80
N ALA A 346 27.27 -5.03 -8.00
CA ALA A 346 25.96 -5.63 -8.26
C ALA A 346 26.04 -7.17 -8.19
N SER A 347 25.85 -7.72 -6.99
CA SER A 347 25.91 -9.16 -6.74
C SER A 347 24.75 -9.70 -5.91
N TYR A 348 23.99 -8.83 -5.24
CA TYR A 348 22.88 -9.22 -4.38
C TYR A 348 21.60 -9.34 -5.18
N SER A 349 20.73 -10.30 -4.82
CA SER A 349 19.42 -10.44 -5.45
C SER A 349 18.49 -9.27 -5.10
N PHE A 350 18.59 -8.74 -3.89
CA PHE A 350 17.86 -7.57 -3.45
C PHE A 350 18.57 -6.89 -2.28
N ILE A 351 18.52 -5.56 -2.23
CA ILE A 351 18.94 -4.73 -1.09
C ILE A 351 17.71 -3.93 -0.68
N SER A 352 17.15 -4.20 0.50
CA SER A 352 15.91 -3.58 0.96
C SER A 352 16.13 -2.20 1.57
N GLU A 353 17.20 -2.04 2.35
CA GLU A 353 17.45 -0.83 3.14
C GLU A 353 18.96 -0.55 3.24
N ASN A 354 19.33 0.73 3.43
CA ASN A 354 20.69 1.14 3.81
C ASN A 354 20.68 2.41 4.68
N ASN A 355 21.63 2.54 5.62
CA ASN A 355 21.77 3.72 6.49
C ASN A 355 23.14 4.41 6.35
N GLY A 356 23.82 4.20 5.24
CA GLY A 356 25.17 4.72 4.98
C GLY A 356 26.31 4.05 5.76
N THR A 357 26.02 3.12 6.67
CA THR A 357 27.06 2.26 7.29
C THR A 357 26.80 0.79 7.00
N HIS A 358 25.54 0.38 7.02
CA HIS A 358 25.07 -0.97 6.79
C HIS A 358 23.99 -0.98 5.72
N PHE A 359 23.81 -2.15 5.12
CA PHE A 359 22.65 -2.44 4.27
C PHE A 359 22.07 -3.81 4.61
N ILE A 360 20.81 -3.99 4.24
CA ILE A 360 20.07 -5.22 4.42
C ILE A 360 19.92 -5.92 3.08
N SER A 361 20.53 -7.10 2.94
CA SER A 361 20.36 -7.93 1.75
C SER A 361 19.31 -9.01 2.00
N VAL A 362 18.51 -9.31 0.98
CA VAL A 362 17.49 -10.36 1.04
C VAL A 362 17.81 -11.45 0.02
N GLU A 363 17.95 -12.69 0.50
CA GLU A 363 18.17 -13.88 -0.33
C GLU A 363 17.35 -15.05 0.21
N ASN A 364 16.53 -15.69 -0.63
CA ASN A 364 15.65 -16.81 -0.25
C ASN A 364 14.82 -16.51 1.02
N ASP A 365 14.19 -15.32 1.05
CA ASP A 365 13.38 -14.81 2.17
C ASP A 365 14.10 -14.71 3.51
N LYS A 366 15.44 -14.65 3.47
CA LYS A 366 16.26 -14.42 4.63
C LYS A 366 17.00 -13.10 4.53
N TYR A 367 16.97 -12.36 5.62
CA TYR A 367 17.57 -11.05 5.77
C TYR A 367 18.98 -11.21 6.33
N SER A 368 19.91 -10.43 5.80
CA SER A 368 21.28 -10.38 6.31
C SER A 368 21.75 -8.94 6.45
N LEU A 369 22.36 -8.64 7.60
CA LEU A 369 23.00 -7.36 7.87
C LEU A 369 24.42 -7.38 7.31
N VAL A 370 24.75 -6.40 6.46
CA VAL A 370 26.04 -6.33 5.77
C VAL A 370 26.67 -4.96 5.97
N ASP A 371 27.97 -4.92 6.25
CA ASP A 371 28.74 -3.68 6.33
C ASP A 371 29.06 -3.15 4.92
N ILE A 372 28.69 -1.90 4.63
CA ILE A 372 28.85 -1.30 3.29
C ILE A 372 30.33 -1.21 2.89
N LYS A 373 31.23 -0.85 3.82
CA LYS A 373 32.63 -0.54 3.52
C LYS A 373 33.45 -1.78 3.20
N THR A 374 33.20 -2.85 3.92
CA THR A 374 33.92 -4.13 3.83
C THR A 374 33.19 -5.16 2.99
N ASN A 375 31.91 -4.92 2.68
CA ASN A 375 30.99 -5.87 2.06
C ASN A 375 30.94 -7.21 2.80
N LYS A 376 31.11 -7.18 4.13
CA LYS A 376 31.12 -8.36 4.97
C LYS A 376 29.76 -8.55 5.60
N THR A 377 29.16 -9.72 5.41
CA THR A 377 27.97 -10.12 6.16
C THR A 377 28.30 -10.26 7.64
N LEU A 378 27.62 -9.49 8.48
CA LEU A 378 27.81 -9.43 9.92
C LEU A 378 26.84 -10.34 10.66
N ALA A 379 25.58 -10.40 10.21
CA ALA A 379 24.53 -11.23 10.76
C ALA A 379 23.74 -11.87 9.60
N PRO A 380 24.00 -13.14 9.26
CA PRO A 380 23.30 -13.82 8.17
C PRO A 380 22.02 -14.51 8.62
N ALA A 381 21.11 -14.70 7.68
CA ALA A 381 20.00 -15.65 7.76
C ALA A 381 19.01 -15.43 8.92
N TYR A 382 18.52 -14.20 9.05
CA TYR A 382 17.40 -13.84 9.93
C TYR A 382 16.08 -13.87 9.17
N ASP A 383 14.97 -13.99 9.90
CA ASP A 383 13.63 -13.97 9.31
C ASP A 383 13.23 -12.55 8.89
N PHE A 384 13.74 -11.56 9.61
CA PHE A 384 13.57 -10.15 9.31
C PHE A 384 14.74 -9.35 9.92
N ILE A 385 15.18 -8.31 9.22
CA ILE A 385 16.05 -7.26 9.76
C ILE A 385 15.59 -5.94 9.16
N SER A 386 15.46 -4.90 9.98
CA SER A 386 15.19 -3.54 9.52
C SER A 386 16.08 -2.52 10.22
N ILE A 387 16.38 -1.43 9.52
CA ILE A 387 17.15 -0.31 10.03
C ILE A 387 16.28 0.51 10.99
N THR A 388 16.90 1.11 11.99
CA THR A 388 16.22 2.02 12.93
C THR A 388 16.86 3.41 12.86
N GLU A 389 16.23 4.40 13.51
CA GLU A 389 16.80 5.74 13.63
C GLU A 389 18.10 5.73 14.48
N GLU A 390 18.28 4.70 15.31
CA GLU A 390 19.52 4.42 16.01
C GLU A 390 20.51 3.71 15.05
N PRO A 391 21.55 4.40 14.54
CA PRO A 391 22.31 3.95 13.36
C PRO A 391 23.09 2.64 13.56
N ASN A 392 23.27 2.20 14.80
CA ASN A 392 23.99 0.97 15.16
C ASN A 392 23.11 -0.05 15.89
N LEU A 393 21.79 0.11 15.84
CA LEU A 393 20.83 -0.82 16.43
C LEU A 393 19.81 -1.21 15.35
N PHE A 394 19.63 -2.51 15.15
CA PHE A 394 18.82 -3.06 14.07
C PHE A 394 17.74 -3.92 14.68
N LEU A 395 16.48 -3.66 14.34
CA LEU A 395 15.39 -4.57 14.66
C LEU A 395 15.61 -5.86 13.88
N ALA A 396 15.47 -7.01 14.54
CA ALA A 396 15.56 -8.29 13.88
C ALA A 396 14.56 -9.28 14.45
N SER A 397 14.15 -10.25 13.64
CA SER A 397 13.42 -11.42 14.12
C SER A 397 14.11 -12.73 13.71
N LYS A 398 13.97 -13.71 14.59
CA LYS A 398 14.45 -15.08 14.39
C LYS A 398 13.58 -16.06 15.16
N ASP A 399 13.13 -17.10 14.47
CA ASP A 399 12.28 -18.17 15.01
C ASP A 399 11.00 -17.59 15.67
N GLY A 400 10.38 -16.61 15.02
CA GLY A 400 9.14 -15.95 15.50
C GLY A 400 9.32 -15.01 16.71
N LYS A 401 10.55 -14.78 17.17
CA LYS A 401 10.85 -13.83 18.25
C LYS A 401 11.60 -12.61 17.74
N TYR A 402 11.34 -11.47 18.35
CA TYR A 402 11.99 -10.20 18.05
C TYR A 402 13.04 -9.85 19.09
N GLY A 403 14.10 -9.23 18.60
CA GLY A 403 15.22 -8.69 19.37
C GLY A 403 15.96 -7.64 18.56
N TYR A 404 17.13 -7.22 19.03
CA TYR A 404 17.91 -6.20 18.34
C TYR A 404 19.37 -6.61 18.20
N LEU A 405 19.94 -6.30 17.04
CA LEU A 405 21.35 -6.51 16.73
C LEU A 405 22.10 -5.19 16.81
N ASN A 406 23.34 -5.22 17.28
CA ASN A 406 24.24 -4.06 17.17
C ASN A 406 24.89 -3.98 15.78
N GLY A 407 25.60 -2.88 15.50
CA GLY A 407 26.40 -2.69 14.28
C GLY A 407 27.58 -3.64 14.08
N GLN A 408 27.75 -4.69 14.89
CA GLN A 408 28.65 -5.81 14.60
C GLN A 408 27.87 -7.11 14.32
N GLY A 409 26.55 -7.03 14.17
CA GLY A 409 25.66 -8.18 13.98
C GLY A 409 25.48 -9.05 15.23
N LYS A 410 25.90 -8.57 16.41
CA LYS A 410 25.73 -9.30 17.67
C LYS A 410 24.42 -8.91 18.33
N ILE A 411 23.84 -9.84 19.07
CA ILE A 411 22.63 -9.61 19.87
C ILE A 411 22.92 -8.50 20.89
N ALA A 412 22.25 -7.36 20.74
CA ALA A 412 22.25 -6.24 21.67
C ALA A 412 21.12 -6.40 22.70
N ILE A 413 19.93 -6.73 22.21
CA ILE A 413 18.74 -7.02 23.02
C ILE A 413 18.25 -8.41 22.62
N PRO A 414 18.06 -9.34 23.58
CA PRO A 414 17.70 -10.74 23.29
C PRO A 414 16.42 -10.93 22.48
N PHE A 415 16.38 -12.00 21.68
CA PHE A 415 15.20 -12.44 20.92
C PHE A 415 14.18 -13.12 21.83
N ILE A 416 13.47 -12.34 22.64
CA ILE A 416 12.51 -12.85 23.63
C ILE A 416 11.10 -12.27 23.48
N TYR A 417 10.92 -11.29 22.58
CA TYR A 417 9.67 -10.58 22.39
C TYR A 417 8.83 -11.24 21.30
N SER A 418 7.51 -11.23 21.45
CA SER A 418 6.56 -11.67 20.42
C SER A 418 6.30 -10.60 19.36
N GLY A 419 6.55 -9.33 19.70
CA GLY A 419 6.49 -8.20 18.78
C GLY A 419 7.44 -7.09 19.23
N ALA A 420 7.97 -6.33 18.28
CA ALA A 420 8.85 -5.20 18.55
C ALA A 420 8.83 -4.17 17.41
N THR A 421 8.94 -2.89 17.73
CA THR A 421 9.06 -1.80 16.74
C THR A 421 10.52 -1.42 16.49
N ALA A 422 10.78 -0.69 15.40
CA ALA A 422 12.07 -0.01 15.23
C ALA A 422 12.27 1.02 16.35
N PHE A 423 13.53 1.30 16.70
CA PHE A 423 13.85 2.40 17.60
C PHE A 423 13.64 3.73 16.89
N SER A 424 12.95 4.63 17.58
CA SER A 424 12.81 6.05 17.23
C SER A 424 12.92 6.86 18.51
N ASP A 425 13.64 7.99 18.46
CA ASP A 425 13.93 8.86 19.63
C ASP A 425 14.42 8.10 20.88
N GLY A 426 15.23 7.06 20.68
CA GLY A 426 15.84 6.27 21.75
C GLY A 426 14.91 5.28 22.46
N VAL A 427 13.67 5.13 22.01
CA VAL A 427 12.66 4.20 22.56
C VAL A 427 12.12 3.22 21.51
N ALA A 428 11.68 2.06 21.96
CA ALA A 428 10.94 1.10 21.14
C ALA A 428 9.87 0.39 21.96
N SER A 429 8.78 0.01 21.30
CA SER A 429 7.68 -0.77 21.87
C SER A 429 7.93 -2.25 21.66
N VAL A 430 7.73 -3.06 22.71
CA VAL A 430 7.87 -4.52 22.67
C VAL A 430 6.73 -5.22 23.41
N SER A 431 6.37 -6.42 22.96
CA SER A 431 5.38 -7.29 23.63
C SER A 431 5.99 -8.64 24.01
N LYS A 432 5.50 -9.23 25.10
CA LYS A 432 5.89 -10.59 25.54
C LYS A 432 4.82 -11.59 25.15
N GLU A 433 5.26 -12.83 24.95
CA GLU A 433 4.36 -13.91 24.57
C GLU A 433 3.22 -14.09 25.59
N GLY A 434 1.98 -14.10 25.08
CA GLY A 434 0.77 -14.28 25.90
C GLY A 434 0.35 -13.05 26.72
N SER A 435 0.88 -11.87 26.41
CA SER A 435 0.50 -10.59 27.02
C SER A 435 0.11 -9.59 25.94
N ASP A 436 -1.00 -8.88 26.17
CA ASP A 436 -1.45 -7.76 25.34
C ASP A 436 -0.77 -6.44 25.75
N ASP A 437 0.07 -6.45 26.79
CA ASP A 437 0.75 -5.26 27.29
C ASP A 437 1.93 -4.88 26.39
N VAL A 438 1.94 -3.62 25.95
CA VAL A 438 3.07 -3.01 25.27
C VAL A 438 4.01 -2.41 26.31
N ILE A 439 5.29 -2.78 26.25
CA ILE A 439 6.35 -2.28 27.12
C ILE A 439 7.26 -1.40 26.28
N LEU A 440 7.61 -0.22 26.80
CA LEU A 440 8.62 0.62 26.20
C LEU A 440 10.00 0.28 26.76
N ILE A 441 10.98 0.15 25.88
CA ILE A 441 12.37 -0.12 26.24
C ILE A 441 13.30 0.95 25.66
N ASN A 442 14.37 1.26 26.39
CA ASN A 442 15.48 2.07 25.89
C ASN A 442 16.46 1.23 25.05
N THR A 443 17.49 1.87 24.49
CA THR A 443 18.52 1.23 23.64
C THR A 443 19.37 0.17 24.34
N LYS A 444 19.25 0.00 25.67
CA LYS A 444 19.86 -1.11 26.44
C LYS A 444 18.90 -2.26 26.71
N GLY A 445 17.64 -2.14 26.28
CA GLY A 445 16.58 -3.10 26.58
C GLY A 445 16.00 -2.95 27.99
N GLU A 446 16.27 -1.84 28.68
CA GLU A 446 15.69 -1.55 30.00
C GLU A 446 14.32 -0.90 29.80
N GLN A 447 13.34 -1.33 30.59
CA GLN A 447 12.01 -0.74 30.56
C GLN A 447 12.06 0.75 30.95
N VAL A 448 11.33 1.58 30.21
CA VAL A 448 11.14 3.00 30.52
C VAL A 448 9.67 3.28 30.79
N GLU A 449 9.41 4.13 31.79
CA GLU A 449 8.09 4.70 32.02
C GLU A 449 8.03 6.03 31.24
N LEU A 450 6.96 6.25 30.46
CA LEU A 450 6.70 7.57 29.89
C LEU A 450 6.29 8.49 31.04
N ASP A 451 6.92 9.66 31.13
CA ASP A 451 6.36 10.75 31.93
C ASP A 451 4.97 11.09 31.34
N ALA A 452 3.98 11.34 32.19
CA ALA A 452 2.57 11.56 31.80
C ALA A 452 2.33 12.67 30.75
N ALA A 453 3.35 13.47 30.42
CA ALA A 453 3.33 14.45 29.33
C ALA A 453 3.57 13.83 27.93
N ALA A 454 4.19 12.65 27.85
CA ALA A 454 4.47 11.95 26.60
C ALA A 454 3.34 10.98 26.19
N GLU A 455 2.55 10.46 27.15
CA GLU A 455 1.29 9.75 26.85
C GLU A 455 0.31 10.64 26.08
N ALA A 456 0.19 11.92 26.47
CA ALA A 456 -0.67 12.88 25.77
C ALA A 456 -0.19 13.22 24.34
N ALA A 457 1.11 13.09 24.06
CA ALA A 457 1.67 13.32 22.72
C ALA A 457 1.58 12.07 21.83
N ALA A 458 1.54 10.87 22.42
CA ALA A 458 1.35 9.61 21.70
C ALA A 458 -0.13 9.35 21.32
N GLU A 459 -1.08 10.06 21.95
CA GLU A 459 -2.50 10.06 21.56
C GLU A 459 -2.82 11.07 20.44
N GLU A 460 -1.86 11.93 20.04
CA GLU A 460 -2.04 12.97 19.01
C GLU A 460 -1.24 12.71 17.70
N ILE A 461 -0.65 11.51 17.51
CA ILE A 461 0.06 11.14 16.27
C ILE A 461 -0.61 9.96 15.58
#